data_AF-B0EP18-F1
#
_entry.id   AF-B0EP18-F1
#
_cell.length_a   1.000
_cell.length_b   1.000
_cell.length_c   1.000
_cell.angle_alpha   90.00
_cell.angle_beta   90.00
_cell.angle_gamma   90.00
#
_symmetry.space_group_name_H-M   'P 1'
#
loop_
_entity.id
_entity.type
_entity.pdbx_description
1 polymer ?
#
loop_
_entity_poly.entity_id
_entity_poly.type
_entity_poly.pdbx_seq_one_letter_code
_entity_poly.pdbx_strand_id
1 'polypeptide(L)'
;MNKDVLYCEIEDIMTHCLIPDINMFNMYSERLTFKTFEDNICECPKCQCEMISFDKEYKTTCPKCMYLFCRKCREQWHEGKTCEEWATHKQQEQEDMEWINSNTKKCPSCGDRIQKNGGCNHMTCKCGYEFCWLCGVKYTPEHWSNNTTGCKQFT
;
A
#
# COMPACT_ATOMS: atom_id res chain seq x y z
N MET A 1 -15.04 29.12 -27.42
CA MET A 1 -13.75 29.40 -28.10
C MET A 1 -13.06 28.07 -28.31
N ASN A 2 -13.33 27.42 -29.44
CA ASN A 2 -12.67 26.18 -29.85
C ASN A 2 -11.23 26.50 -30.24
N LYS A 3 -10.27 25.80 -29.63
CA LYS A 3 -8.93 25.69 -30.18
C LYS A 3 -8.91 24.36 -30.93
N ASP A 4 -9.13 24.45 -32.23
CA ASP A 4 -8.92 23.35 -33.15
C ASP A 4 -7.44 22.95 -33.05
N VAL A 5 -7.19 21.82 -32.39
CA VAL A 5 -5.90 21.15 -32.49
C VAL A 5 -5.91 20.50 -33.86
N LEU A 6 -5.20 21.11 -34.80
CA LEU A 6 -4.90 20.52 -36.11
C LEU A 6 -4.06 19.26 -35.85
N TYR A 7 -4.71 18.09 -35.87
CA TYR A 7 -4.02 16.82 -36.02
C TYR A 7 -3.46 16.79 -37.45
N CYS A 8 -2.15 16.89 -37.58
CA CYS A 8 -1.47 16.63 -38.84
C CYS A 8 -1.58 15.13 -39.11
N GLU A 9 -2.33 14.74 -40.14
CA GLU A 9 -2.38 13.33 -40.54
C GLU A 9 -1.04 12.95 -41.21
N ILE A 10 -0.66 11.67 -41.16
CA ILE A 10 0.62 11.18 -41.72
C ILE A 10 0.76 11.56 -43.21
N GLU A 11 -0.38 11.61 -43.92
CA GLU A 11 -0.47 12.03 -45.31
C GLU A 11 -0.07 13.51 -45.51
N ASP A 12 -0.33 14.38 -44.54
CA ASP A 12 0.02 15.81 -44.61
C ASP A 12 1.54 16.03 -44.49
N ILE A 13 2.25 15.23 -43.69
CA ILE A 13 3.71 15.30 -43.52
C ILE A 13 4.42 14.97 -44.83
N MET A 14 3.94 13.93 -45.53
CA MET A 14 4.48 13.51 -46.83
C MET A 14 4.08 14.46 -47.95
N THR A 15 2.82 14.95 -47.95
CA THR A 15 2.30 15.86 -48.99
C THR A 15 2.99 17.23 -48.95
N HIS A 16 3.36 17.72 -47.78
CA HIS A 16 4.04 19.01 -47.62
C HIS A 16 5.58 18.92 -47.60
N CYS A 17 6.16 17.73 -47.84
CA CYS A 17 7.61 17.51 -47.86
C CYS A 17 8.35 18.04 -46.62
N LEU A 18 7.68 18.08 -45.46
CA LEU A 18 8.25 18.62 -44.22
C LEU A 18 9.43 17.76 -43.72
N ILE A 19 9.41 16.47 -44.09
CA ILE A 19 10.52 15.54 -43.91
C ILE A 19 10.76 14.85 -45.28
N PRO A 20 11.74 15.32 -46.07
CA PRO A 20 11.97 14.81 -47.42
C PRO A 20 12.57 13.40 -47.45
N ASP A 21 13.11 12.91 -46.32
CA ASP A 21 13.66 11.56 -46.19
C ASP A 21 12.72 10.66 -45.38
N ILE A 22 12.04 9.76 -46.07
CA ILE A 22 11.13 8.78 -45.47
C ILE A 22 11.83 7.87 -44.45
N ASN A 23 13.13 7.58 -44.63
CA ASN A 23 13.89 6.77 -43.68
C ASN A 23 14.14 7.54 -42.39
N MET A 24 14.35 8.86 -42.48
CA MET A 24 14.49 9.73 -41.31
C MET A 24 13.17 9.80 -40.54
N PHE A 25 12.03 9.97 -41.22
CA PHE A 25 10.70 9.92 -40.60
C PHE A 25 10.46 8.58 -39.89
N ASN A 26 10.73 7.47 -40.58
CA ASN A 26 10.55 6.12 -40.02
C ASN A 26 11.45 5.89 -38.80
N MET A 27 12.72 6.26 -38.86
CA MET A 27 13.65 6.13 -37.73
C MET A 27 13.18 6.91 -36.50
N TYR A 28 12.70 8.16 -36.68
CA TYR A 28 12.19 8.95 -35.54
C TYR A 28 10.85 8.42 -35.02
N SER A 29 9.96 7.98 -35.90
CA SER A 29 8.68 7.36 -35.53
C SER A 29 8.90 6.05 -34.75
N GLU A 30 9.80 5.18 -35.21
CA GLU A 30 10.21 3.97 -34.51
C GLU A 30 10.84 4.28 -33.16
N ARG A 31 11.72 5.28 -33.06
CA ARG A 31 12.31 5.67 -31.76
C ARG A 31 11.28 6.24 -30.79
N LEU A 32 10.35 7.06 -31.28
CA LEU A 32 9.28 7.63 -30.45
C LEU A 32 8.33 6.54 -29.97
N THR A 33 7.88 5.66 -30.87
CA THR A 33 7.04 4.51 -30.51
C THR A 33 7.78 3.61 -29.51
N PHE A 34 8.99 3.17 -29.80
CA PHE A 34 9.80 2.32 -28.91
C PHE A 34 9.98 2.94 -27.52
N LYS A 35 10.36 4.23 -27.45
CA LYS A 35 10.49 4.95 -26.18
C LYS A 35 9.16 5.06 -25.43
N THR A 36 8.07 5.34 -26.14
CA THR A 36 6.73 5.33 -25.53
C THR A 36 6.29 3.95 -25.09
N PHE A 37 6.72 2.86 -25.73
CA PHE A 37 6.38 1.51 -25.28
C PHE A 37 7.17 1.14 -24.04
N GLU A 38 8.49 1.34 -24.02
CA GLU A 38 9.34 0.99 -22.86
C GLU A 38 8.93 1.71 -21.58
N ASP A 39 8.63 3.01 -21.65
CA ASP A 39 8.27 3.82 -20.47
C ASP A 39 6.84 3.55 -19.94
N ASN A 40 6.00 2.85 -20.73
CA ASN A 40 4.61 2.57 -20.40
C ASN A 40 4.34 1.10 -20.08
N ILE A 41 5.30 0.20 -20.28
CA ILE A 41 5.21 -1.19 -19.82
C ILE A 41 5.31 -1.21 -18.30
N CYS A 42 4.39 -1.92 -17.67
CA CYS A 42 4.38 -2.12 -16.23
C CYS A 42 3.81 -3.50 -15.89
N GLU A 43 4.06 -3.93 -14.66
CA GLU A 43 3.63 -5.22 -14.15
C GLU A 43 2.68 -5.00 -12.97
N CYS A 44 1.55 -5.72 -12.95
CA CYS A 44 0.62 -5.64 -11.85
C CYS A 44 1.24 -6.24 -10.57
N PRO A 45 1.34 -5.49 -9.45
CA PRO A 45 1.93 -5.98 -8.21
C PRO A 45 1.11 -7.11 -7.54
N LYS A 46 -0.16 -7.29 -7.91
CA LYS A 46 -1.05 -8.29 -7.31
C LYS A 46 -1.06 -9.64 -8.04
N CYS A 47 -1.08 -9.62 -9.37
CA CYS A 47 -1.19 -10.84 -10.18
C CYS A 47 -0.08 -11.02 -11.21
N GLN A 48 0.94 -10.16 -11.18
CA GLN A 48 2.18 -10.24 -11.96
C GLN A 48 1.96 -10.34 -13.48
N CYS A 49 0.87 -9.77 -14.00
CA CYS A 49 0.69 -9.68 -15.44
C CYS A 49 1.35 -8.42 -15.98
N GLU A 50 2.04 -8.56 -17.11
CA GLU A 50 2.56 -7.44 -17.89
C GLU A 50 1.43 -6.73 -18.63
N MET A 51 1.52 -5.42 -18.69
CA MET A 51 0.52 -4.57 -19.33
C MET A 51 1.11 -3.21 -19.67
N ILE A 52 0.42 -2.48 -20.54
CA ILE A 52 0.80 -1.12 -20.92
C ILE A 52 -0.18 -0.15 -20.26
N SER A 53 0.35 0.90 -19.62
CA SER A 53 -0.44 1.97 -19.01
C SER A 53 -0.06 3.30 -19.66
N PHE A 54 -1.06 4.05 -20.11
CA PHE A 54 -0.86 5.37 -20.74
C PHE A 54 -1.27 6.53 -19.84
N ASP A 55 -1.64 6.25 -18.59
CA ASP A 55 -2.06 7.27 -17.65
C ASP A 55 -0.89 8.17 -17.25
N LYS A 56 -1.08 9.49 -17.35
CA LYS A 56 -0.06 10.51 -17.08
C LYS A 56 0.22 10.68 -15.59
N GLU A 57 -0.72 10.30 -14.74
CA GLU A 57 -0.63 10.38 -13.28
C GLU A 57 -0.19 9.03 -12.67
N TYR A 58 0.23 8.08 -13.52
CA TYR A 58 0.64 6.73 -13.13
C TYR A 58 -0.50 5.85 -12.59
N LYS A 59 -1.76 6.32 -12.67
CA LYS A 59 -2.96 5.62 -12.21
C LYS A 59 -3.28 4.45 -13.14
N THR A 60 -3.13 3.23 -12.64
CA THR A 60 -3.19 2.04 -13.49
C THR A 60 -4.16 1.01 -12.92
N THR A 61 -5.10 0.54 -13.75
CA THR A 61 -6.00 -0.55 -13.41
C THR A 61 -5.59 -1.81 -14.15
N CYS A 62 -5.28 -2.88 -13.41
CA CYS A 62 -4.96 -4.17 -14.01
C CYS A 62 -6.17 -4.79 -14.73
N PRO A 63 -6.10 -5.13 -16.03
CA PRO A 63 -7.22 -5.74 -16.74
C PRO A 63 -7.51 -7.19 -16.32
N LYS A 64 -6.51 -7.89 -15.74
CA LYS A 64 -6.64 -9.30 -15.32
C LYS A 64 -7.31 -9.45 -13.96
N CYS A 65 -6.92 -8.64 -12.98
CA CYS A 65 -7.39 -8.77 -11.59
C CYS A 65 -8.13 -7.54 -11.05
N MET A 66 -8.32 -6.51 -11.89
CA MET A 66 -9.00 -5.25 -11.56
C MET A 66 -8.35 -4.45 -10.41
N TYR A 67 -7.11 -4.78 -10.04
CA TYR A 67 -6.38 -4.05 -9.02
C TYR A 67 -5.97 -2.67 -9.52
N LEU A 68 -6.29 -1.63 -8.74
CA LEU A 68 -5.95 -0.24 -9.01
C LEU A 68 -4.68 0.15 -8.23
N PHE A 69 -3.64 0.52 -8.96
CA PHE A 69 -2.31 0.75 -8.41
C PHE A 69 -1.59 1.92 -9.09
N CYS A 70 -0.55 2.44 -8.43
CA CYS A 70 0.35 3.43 -9.00
C CYS A 70 1.51 2.69 -9.69
N ARG A 71 1.68 2.85 -11.01
CA ARG A 71 2.77 2.16 -11.73
C ARG A 71 4.17 2.66 -11.35
N LYS A 72 4.27 3.88 -10.78
CA LYS A 72 5.55 4.49 -10.37
C LYS A 72 6.12 3.83 -9.11
N CYS A 73 5.32 3.67 -8.05
CA CYS A 73 5.77 3.06 -6.79
C CYS A 73 5.32 1.60 -6.61
N ARG A 74 4.50 1.06 -7.53
CA ARG A 74 3.93 -0.30 -7.50
C ARG A 74 3.03 -0.60 -6.28
N GLU A 75 2.50 0.43 -5.64
CA GLU A 75 1.60 0.33 -4.49
C GLU A 75 0.14 0.57 -4.88
N GLN A 76 -0.79 0.29 -3.95
CA GLN A 76 -2.20 0.67 -4.11
C GLN A 76 -2.32 2.14 -4.53
N TRP A 77 -3.25 2.44 -5.45
CA TRP A 77 -3.47 3.80 -5.87
C TRP A 77 -3.85 4.71 -4.70
N HIS A 78 -3.19 5.86 -4.63
CA HIS A 78 -3.25 6.79 -3.52
C HIS A 78 -3.65 8.19 -4.03
N GLU A 79 -4.96 8.42 -4.10
CA GLU A 79 -5.54 9.67 -4.58
C GLU A 79 -5.13 10.85 -3.69
N GLY A 80 -4.66 11.94 -4.30
CA GLY A 80 -4.29 13.18 -3.59
C GLY A 80 -3.00 13.10 -2.76
N LYS A 81 -2.23 12.01 -2.84
CA LYS A 81 -0.91 11.87 -2.21
C LYS A 81 0.16 11.56 -3.24
N THR A 82 1.34 12.11 -3.06
CA THR A 82 2.55 11.68 -3.77
C THR A 82 2.98 10.29 -3.31
N CYS A 83 3.83 9.61 -4.11
CA CYS A 83 4.39 8.31 -3.71
C CYS A 83 5.16 8.36 -2.38
N GLU A 84 5.81 9.50 -2.09
CA GLU A 84 6.57 9.70 -0.86
C GLU A 84 5.65 9.85 0.35
N GLU A 85 4.63 10.71 0.26
CA GLU A 85 3.62 10.86 1.32
C GLU A 85 2.87 9.55 1.58
N TRP A 86 2.61 8.76 0.54
CA TRP A 86 2.01 7.44 0.69
C TRP A 86 2.93 6.47 1.43
N ALA A 87 4.23 6.46 1.11
CA ALA A 87 5.21 5.62 1.80
C ALA A 87 5.33 6.01 3.29
N THR A 88 5.41 7.30 3.60
CA THR A 88 5.44 7.81 4.99
C THR A 88 4.17 7.42 5.75
N HIS A 89 3.00 7.57 5.13
CA HIS A 89 1.73 7.17 5.73
C HIS A 89 1.71 5.68 6.09
N LYS A 90 2.15 4.81 5.15
CA LYS A 90 2.25 3.37 5.39
C LYS A 90 3.16 3.03 6.55
N GLN A 91 4.32 3.69 6.63
CA GLN A 91 5.28 3.48 7.70
C GLN A 91 4.66 3.89 9.05
N GLN A 92 4.01 5.04 9.11
CA GLN A 92 3.32 5.50 10.31
C GLN A 92 2.19 4.54 10.73
N GLU A 93 1.37 4.06 9.78
CA GLU A 93 0.35 3.04 10.07
C GLU A 93 0.96 1.76 10.64
N GLN A 94 2.12 1.34 10.14
CA GLN A 94 2.83 0.19 10.65
C GLN A 94 3.34 0.43 12.09
N GLU A 95 3.95 1.58 12.35
CA GLU A 95 4.42 1.99 13.68
C GLU A 95 3.26 2.07 14.68
N ASP A 96 2.13 2.64 14.28
CA ASP A 96 0.91 2.71 15.09
C ASP A 96 0.39 1.30 15.41
N MET A 97 0.38 0.40 14.43
CA MET A 97 -0.07 -0.99 14.62
C MET A 97 0.87 -1.78 15.54
N GLU A 98 2.18 -1.59 15.40
CA GLU A 98 3.19 -2.17 16.30
C GLU A 98 3.06 -1.63 17.72
N TRP A 99 2.82 -0.33 17.86
CA TRP A 99 2.57 0.30 19.15
C TRP A 99 1.30 -0.26 19.80
N ILE A 100 0.20 -0.37 19.05
CA ILE A 100 -1.06 -0.95 19.52
C ILE A 100 -0.83 -2.39 19.98
N ASN A 101 -0.11 -3.21 19.21
CA ASN A 101 0.13 -4.61 19.57
C ASN A 101 1.07 -4.77 20.77
N SER A 102 2.02 -3.86 20.97
CA SER A 102 2.96 -3.91 22.08
C SER A 102 2.37 -3.36 23.38
N ASN A 103 1.48 -2.37 23.29
CA ASN A 103 0.95 -1.66 24.46
C ASN A 103 -0.48 -2.05 24.83
N THR A 104 -1.16 -2.83 23.98
CA THR A 104 -2.52 -3.31 24.24
C THR A 104 -2.62 -4.83 24.15
N LYS A 105 -3.53 -5.43 24.93
CA LYS A 105 -3.90 -6.84 24.82
C LYS A 105 -5.41 -6.99 24.72
N LYS A 106 -5.87 -8.00 23.99
CA LYS A 106 -7.30 -8.33 23.92
C LYS A 106 -7.75 -8.98 25.22
N CYS A 107 -8.93 -8.60 25.70
CA CYS A 107 -9.60 -9.27 26.80
C CYS A 107 -9.89 -10.73 26.40
N PRO A 108 -9.53 -11.72 27.22
CA PRO A 108 -9.83 -13.13 26.93
C PRO A 108 -11.33 -13.46 26.92
N SER A 109 -12.15 -12.62 27.57
CA SER A 109 -13.60 -12.81 27.66
C SER A 109 -14.36 -12.14 26.52
N CYS A 110 -14.14 -10.83 26.29
CA CYS A 110 -14.91 -10.06 25.30
C CYS A 110 -14.13 -9.67 24.02
N GLY A 111 -12.81 -9.84 23.99
CA GLY A 111 -11.97 -9.48 22.84
C GLY A 111 -11.56 -8.01 22.74
N ASP A 112 -12.10 -7.12 23.58
CA ASP A 112 -11.75 -5.68 23.58
C ASP A 112 -10.27 -5.45 23.89
N ARG A 113 -9.64 -4.51 23.20
CA ARG A 113 -8.26 -4.11 23.48
C ARG A 113 -8.20 -3.28 24.76
N ILE A 114 -7.30 -3.69 25.66
CA ILE A 114 -7.02 -3.06 26.94
C ILE A 114 -5.57 -2.58 26.90
N GLN A 115 -5.34 -1.30 27.18
CA GLN A 115 -4.00 -0.73 27.36
C GLN A 115 -3.45 -1.09 28.75
N LYS A 116 -2.14 -1.35 28.85
CA LYS A 116 -1.50 -1.55 30.15
C LYS A 116 -1.47 -0.22 30.91
N ASN A 117 -2.21 -0.11 32.01
CA ASN A 117 -2.17 1.06 32.89
C ASN A 117 -1.29 0.76 34.10
N GLY A 118 0.01 1.08 33.99
CA GLY A 118 0.98 0.98 35.08
C GLY A 118 1.73 -0.35 35.18
N GLY A 119 2.25 -0.66 36.37
CA GLY A 119 3.16 -1.78 36.63
C GLY A 119 2.50 -3.09 37.07
N CYS A 120 1.21 -3.08 37.42
CA CYS A 120 0.53 -4.30 37.89
C CYS A 120 0.18 -5.22 36.73
N ASN A 121 0.45 -6.52 36.88
CA ASN A 121 0.04 -7.52 35.90
C ASN A 121 -1.40 -8.03 36.14
N HIS A 122 -2.05 -7.66 37.25
CA HIS A 122 -3.47 -7.90 37.44
C HIS A 122 -4.28 -6.80 36.73
N MET A 123 -5.06 -7.18 35.73
CA MET A 123 -5.80 -6.26 34.87
C MET A 123 -7.29 -6.57 34.89
N THR A 124 -8.11 -5.53 34.96
CA THR A 124 -9.58 -5.64 34.92
C THR A 124 -10.10 -5.00 33.63
N CYS A 125 -10.86 -5.75 32.86
CA CYS A 125 -11.55 -5.25 31.67
C CYS A 125 -12.79 -4.43 32.05
N LYS A 126 -13.25 -3.55 31.14
CA LYS A 126 -14.54 -2.86 31.26
C LYS A 126 -15.74 -3.83 31.36
N CYS A 127 -15.61 -5.04 30.82
CA CYS A 127 -16.62 -6.09 30.97
C CYS A 127 -16.60 -6.78 32.35
N GLY A 128 -15.71 -6.38 33.26
CA GLY A 128 -15.53 -6.95 34.59
C GLY A 128 -14.60 -8.16 34.66
N TYR A 129 -14.11 -8.67 33.52
CA TYR A 129 -13.19 -9.81 33.52
C TYR A 129 -11.80 -9.42 34.02
N GLU A 130 -11.31 -10.13 35.03
CA GLU A 130 -9.99 -9.96 35.63
C GLU A 130 -9.02 -11.02 35.11
N PHE A 131 -7.84 -10.58 34.65
CA PHE A 131 -6.84 -11.44 34.03
C PHE A 131 -5.43 -10.97 34.28
N CYS A 132 -4.48 -11.87 34.09
CA CYS A 132 -3.06 -11.56 34.13
C CYS A 132 -2.57 -11.03 32.78
N TRP A 133 -1.91 -9.87 32.77
CA TRP A 133 -1.34 -9.25 31.58
C TRP A 133 -0.28 -10.12 30.89
N LEU A 134 0.50 -10.88 31.67
CA LEU A 134 1.59 -11.70 31.15
C LEU A 134 1.05 -12.94 30.42
N CYS A 135 0.26 -13.76 31.10
CA CYS A 135 -0.20 -15.05 30.57
C CYS A 135 -1.59 -15.00 29.92
N GLY A 136 -2.38 -13.94 30.11
CA GLY A 136 -3.72 -13.81 29.55
C GLY A 136 -4.79 -14.70 30.20
N VAL A 137 -4.47 -15.39 31.30
CA VAL A 137 -5.42 -16.26 32.02
C VAL A 137 -6.20 -15.47 33.07
N LYS A 138 -7.39 -15.94 33.44
CA LYS A 138 -8.20 -15.42 34.55
C LYS A 138 -7.34 -15.21 35.80
N TYR A 139 -7.44 -14.03 36.39
CA TYR A 139 -6.72 -13.73 37.62
C TYR A 139 -7.38 -14.42 38.81
N THR A 140 -6.55 -14.92 39.72
CA THR A 140 -6.95 -15.51 41.00
C THR A 140 -6.00 -15.02 42.09
N PRO A 141 -6.43 -14.90 43.36
CA PRO A 141 -5.53 -14.51 44.44
C PRO A 141 -4.29 -15.41 44.56
N GLU A 142 -4.41 -16.70 44.22
CA GLU A 142 -3.34 -17.69 44.27
C GLU A 142 -2.46 -17.72 43.00
N HIS A 143 -2.68 -16.81 42.05
CA HIS A 143 -2.04 -16.85 40.74
C HIS A 143 -0.51 -16.90 40.83
N TRP A 144 0.09 -16.15 41.77
CA TRP A 144 1.54 -16.16 42.03
C TRP A 144 2.00 -17.19 43.04
N SER A 145 1.20 -17.50 44.05
CA SER A 145 1.60 -18.44 45.11
C SER A 145 1.63 -19.88 44.61
N ASN A 146 0.64 -20.30 43.83
CA ASN A 146 0.54 -21.67 43.31
C ASN A 146 1.11 -21.80 41.90
N ASN A 147 1.22 -20.69 41.17
CA ASN A 147 1.73 -20.60 39.80
C ASN A 147 1.28 -21.75 38.87
N THR A 148 0.01 -22.15 38.94
CA THR A 148 -0.54 -23.25 38.14
C THR A 148 -0.44 -23.01 36.64
N THR A 149 -0.36 -21.74 36.23
CA THR A 149 -0.21 -21.32 34.84
C THR A 149 1.26 -21.24 34.37
N GLY A 150 2.24 -21.47 35.25
CA GLY A 150 3.67 -21.32 34.93
C GLY A 150 4.07 -19.88 34.57
N CYS A 151 3.27 -18.89 34.98
CA CYS A 151 3.47 -17.49 34.67
C CYS A 151 4.63 -16.92 35.51
N LYS A 152 5.62 -16.33 34.84
CA LYS A 152 6.82 -15.78 35.48
C LYS A 152 6.67 -14.28 35.61
N GLN A 153 6.55 -13.78 36.83
CA GLN A 153 6.30 -12.36 37.11
C GLN A 153 7.46 -11.46 36.64
N PHE A 154 8.69 -11.99 36.57
CA PHE A 154 9.89 -11.29 36.11
C PHE A 154 10.85 -12.25 35.39
N THR A 155 11.28 -11.87 34.18
CA THR A 155 12.66 -12.02 33.70
C THR A 155 13.20 -10.62 33.52
#